data_AF-A0A229NVG1-F1
#
_entry.id   AF-A0A229NVG1-F1
#
_cell.length_a   1.000
_cell.length_b   1.000
_cell.length_c   1.000
_cell.angle_alpha   90.00
_cell.angle_beta   90.00
_cell.angle_gamma   90.00
#
_symmetry.space_group_name_H-M   'P 1'
#
loop_
_entity.id
_entity.type
_entity.pdbx_description
1 polymer ?
#
loop_
_entity_poly.entity_id
_entity_poly.type
_entity_poly.pdbx_seq_one_letter_code
_entity_poly.pdbx_strand_id
1 'polypeptide(L)' 'MENNSQDSNTPPEDNKTKSTNHLALWMSIGTAVGISIGVVMDNIALGVGIGIAIGVAIGAAFQSKNKI' A
#
# COMPACT_ATOMS: atom_id res chain seq x y z
N MET A 1 11.30 -18.24 43.14
CA MET A 1 11.79 -17.47 41.98
C MET A 1 11.44 -18.29 40.75
N GLU A 2 10.26 -18.07 40.18
CA GLU A 2 9.76 -18.81 39.02
C GLU A 2 9.90 -17.89 37.80
N ASN A 3 10.99 -18.11 37.06
CA ASN A 3 11.26 -17.48 35.77
C ASN A 3 11.37 -18.64 34.78
N ASN A 4 10.37 -18.81 33.94
CA ASN A 4 10.50 -19.25 32.54
C ASN A 4 9.12 -19.28 31.87
N SER A 5 9.09 -19.01 30.58
CA SER A 5 7.98 -19.23 29.64
C SER A 5 7.03 -18.05 29.41
N GLN A 6 7.59 -16.88 29.07
CA GLN A 6 6.96 -16.13 27.98
C GLN A 6 7.31 -16.83 26.67
N ASP A 7 6.55 -17.88 26.40
CA ASP A 7 6.49 -18.61 25.15
C ASP A 7 5.90 -17.70 24.06
N SER A 8 6.81 -17.15 23.24
CA SER A 8 6.74 -17.20 21.78
C SER A 8 5.39 -16.91 21.12
N ASN A 9 4.74 -15.78 21.39
CA ASN A 9 3.57 -15.36 20.59
C ASN A 9 3.52 -13.85 20.29
N THR A 10 4.67 -13.18 20.24
CA THR A 10 4.74 -11.90 19.53
C THR A 10 5.22 -12.20 18.11
N PRO A 11 4.36 -11.98 17.09
CA PRO A 11 4.76 -12.09 15.69
C PRO A 11 6.06 -11.32 15.49
N PRO A 12 7.01 -11.86 14.70
CA PRO A 12 8.30 -11.21 14.48
C PRO A 12 8.05 -9.76 14.12
N GLU A 13 8.62 -8.85 14.92
CA GLU A 13 8.59 -7.43 14.64
C GLU A 13 9.15 -7.25 13.23
N ASP A 14 8.23 -6.93 12.32
CA ASP A 14 8.45 -6.62 10.92
C ASP A 14 9.47 -5.48 10.88
N ASN A 15 10.74 -5.86 10.88
CA ASN A 15 11.85 -5.03 10.45
C ASN A 15 11.70 -4.84 8.94
N LYS A 16 10.61 -4.17 8.54
CA LYS A 16 10.28 -3.84 7.16
C LYS A 16 11.43 -2.99 6.68
N THR A 17 12.39 -3.68 6.07
CA THR A 17 13.52 -3.07 5.39
C THR A 17 12.91 -1.95 4.59
N LYS A 18 13.29 -0.73 4.96
CA LYS A 18 12.67 0.52 4.46
C LYS A 18 13.16 0.75 3.03
N SER A 19 12.92 -0.24 2.17
CA SER A 19 12.90 -0.10 0.73
C SER A 19 11.70 0.79 0.47
N THR A 20 11.98 2.06 0.20
CA THR A 20 10.97 3.04 -0.18
C THR A 20 10.42 2.62 -1.55
N ASN A 21 9.51 1.65 -1.53
CA ASN A 21 8.82 1.16 -2.71
C ASN A 21 7.80 2.23 -3.09
N HIS A 22 8.28 3.24 -3.82
CA HIS A 22 7.46 4.37 -4.26
C HIS A 22 6.21 3.87 -4.99
N LEU A 23 6.33 2.78 -5.75
CA LEU A 23 5.20 2.06 -6.37
C LEU A 23 4.12 1.65 -5.36
N ALA A 24 4.49 1.03 -4.23
CA ALA A 24 3.52 0.59 -3.21
C ALA A 24 2.82 1.79 -2.54
N LEU A 25 3.56 2.89 -2.32
CA LEU A 25 2.99 4.12 -1.80
C LEU A 25 1.95 4.71 -2.77
N TRP A 26 2.29 4.88 -4.05
CA TRP A 26 1.36 5.40 -5.05
C TRP A 26 0.16 4.46 -5.31
N MET A 27 0.36 3.15 -5.22
CA MET A 27 -0.70 2.15 -5.31
C MET A 27 -1.72 2.32 -4.17
N SER A 28 -1.25 2.39 -2.93
CA SER A 28 -2.14 2.54 -1.76
C SER A 28 -2.92 3.86 -1.77
N ILE A 29 -2.29 4.95 -2.20
CA ILE A 29 -2.96 6.25 -2.38
C ILE A 29 -4.02 6.16 -3.50
N GLY A 30 -3.66 5.63 -4.67
CA GLY A 30 -4.58 5.48 -5.80
C GLY A 30 -5.80 4.62 -5.46
N THR A 31 -5.61 3.53 -4.72
CA THR A 31 -6.71 2.68 -4.25
C THR A 31 -7.59 3.39 -3.23
N ALA A 32 -7.04 4.07 -2.23
CA ALA A 32 -7.83 4.79 -1.22
C ALA A 32 -8.70 5.89 -1.86
N VAL A 33 -8.11 6.67 -2.78
CA VAL A 33 -8.83 7.71 -3.52
C VAL A 33 -9.87 7.10 -4.46
N GLY A 34 -9.53 6.06 -5.19
CA GLY A 34 -10.44 5.37 -6.11
C GLY A 34 -11.66 4.77 -5.42
N ILE A 35 -11.47 4.11 -4.27
CA ILE A 35 -12.57 3.59 -3.47
C ILE A 35 -13.46 4.74 -3.01
N SER A 36 -12.89 5.82 -2.47
CA SER A 36 -13.65 6.99 -2.00
C SER A 36 -14.52 7.59 -3.12
N ILE A 37 -13.96 7.74 -4.32
CA ILE A 37 -14.69 8.23 -5.50
C ILE A 37 -15.75 7.22 -5.95
N GLY A 38 -15.43 5.93 -5.97
CA GLY A 38 -16.36 4.86 -6.34
C GLY A 38 -17.57 4.76 -5.41
N VAL A 39 -17.38 5.02 -4.10
CA VAL A 39 -18.47 5.09 -3.12
C VAL A 39 -19.40 6.26 -3.44
N VAL A 40 -18.85 7.43 -3.76
CA VAL A 40 -19.64 8.63 -4.10
C VAL A 40 -20.42 8.45 -5.41
N MET A 41 -19.87 7.70 -6.35
CA MET A 41 -20.49 7.39 -7.65
C MET A 41 -21.42 6.18 -7.63
N ASP A 42 -21.64 5.55 -6.47
CA ASP A 42 -22.39 4.29 -6.32
C ASP A 42 -21.87 3.17 -7.25
N ASN A 43 -20.59 3.28 -7.65
CA ASN A 43 -19.93 2.36 -8.56
C ASN A 43 -18.47 2.16 -8.13
N ILE A 44 -18.31 1.26 -7.16
CA ILE A 44 -17.00 0.87 -6.61
C ILE A 44 -16.11 0.26 -7.70
N ALA A 45 -16.67 -0.50 -8.64
CA ALA A 45 -15.91 -1.14 -9.71
C ALA A 45 -15.21 -0.10 -10.60
N LEU A 46 -15.91 0.96 -10.99
CA LEU A 46 -15.33 2.08 -11.72
C LEU A 46 -14.31 2.84 -10.87
N GLY A 47 -14.66 3.18 -9.63
CA GLY A 47 -13.76 3.93 -8.75
C GLY A 47 -12.44 3.20 -8.48
N VAL A 48 -12.50 1.91 -8.17
CA VAL A 48 -11.31 1.06 -7.96
C VAL A 48 -10.52 0.88 -9.25
N GLY A 49 -11.18 0.61 -10.38
CA GLY A 49 -10.52 0.48 -11.68
C GLY A 49 -9.75 1.75 -12.08
N ILE A 50 -10.38 2.91 -11.94
CA ILE A 50 -9.78 4.22 -12.21
C ILE A 50 -8.67 4.52 -11.21
N GLY A 51 -8.89 4.29 -9.91
CA GLY A 51 -7.91 4.56 -8.86
C GLY A 51 -6.64 3.71 -8.99
N ILE A 52 -6.77 2.43 -9.31
CA ILE A 52 -5.63 1.54 -9.58
C ILE A 52 -4.91 1.98 -10.85
N ALA A 53 -5.62 2.27 -11.94
CA ALA A 53 -5.01 2.72 -13.19
C ALA A 53 -4.18 4.00 -13.00
N ILE A 54 -4.72 4.99 -12.28
CA ILE A 54 -4.02 6.25 -11.98
C ILE A 54 -2.84 6.00 -11.02
N GLY A 55 -3.05 5.25 -9.93
CA GLY A 55 -1.99 4.96 -8.94
C GLY A 55 -0.80 4.21 -9.55
N VAL A 56 -1.06 3.23 -10.42
CA VAL A 56 -0.02 2.50 -11.16
C VAL A 56 0.67 3.40 -12.19
N ALA A 57 -0.08 4.20 -12.95
CA ALA A 57 0.50 5.11 -13.95
C ALA A 57 1.46 6.13 -13.31
N ILE A 58 1.04 6.76 -12.20
CA ILE A 58 1.88 7.72 -11.46
C ILE A 58 3.06 7.00 -10.81
N GLY A 59 2.82 5.86 -10.15
CA GLY A 59 3.86 5.07 -9.50
C GLY A 59 4.94 4.60 -10.49
N ALA A 60 4.55 4.13 -11.67
CA ALA A 60 5.45 3.69 -12.73
C ALA A 60 6.24 4.85 -13.35
N ALA A 61 5.59 6.01 -13.54
CA ALA A 61 6.27 7.22 -14.00
C ALA A 61 7.32 7.72 -13.00
N PHE A 62 7.01 7.71 -11.70
CA PHE A 62 7.95 8.09 -10.64
C PHE A 62 9.06 7.05 -10.44
N GLN A 63 8.77 5.76 -10.56
CA GLN A 63 9.77 4.69 -10.50
C GLN A 63 10.81 4.86 -11.62
N SER A 64 10.37 5.24 -12.82
CA SER A 64 11.26 5.50 -13.97
C SER A 64 12.18 6.69 -13.74
N LYS A 65 11.72 7.72 -13.02
CA LYS A 65 12.53 8.90 -12.67
C LYS A 65 13.57 8.62 -11.59
N ASN A 66 13.41 7.58 -10.79
CA ASN A 66 14.34 7.23 -9.71
C ASN A 66 15.51 6.34 -10.17
N LYS A 67 15.61 6.12 -11.48
CA LYS A 67 16.69 5.39 -12.18
C LYS A 67 17.48 6.34 -13.11
N ILE A 68 17.73 7.57 -12.64
CA ILE A 68 18.64 8.56 -13.25
C ILE A 68 19.74 8.86 -12.24
#